data_AF-D6YWP1-F1
#
_entry.id   AF-D6YWP1-F1
#
_cell.length_a   1.000
_cell.length_b   1.000
_cell.length_c   1.000
_cell.angle_alpha   90.00
_cell.angle_beta   90.00
_cell.angle_gamma   90.00
#
_symmetry.space_group_name_H-M   'P 1'
#
loop_
_entity.id
_entity.type
_entity.pdbx_description
1 polymer ?
#
loop_
_entity_poly.entity_id
_entity_poly.type
_entity_poly.pdbx_seq_one_letter_code
_entity_poly.pdbx_strand_id
1 'polypeptide(L)'
;MNRHKVRLSVDCTEDERMYIKMLAAKEKKTISEFLISLARNRMPQGKIPNKETQKILRETEEGKNLESHESLRDFWKSMGIDPNAED
;
A
#
# COMPACT_ATOMS: atom_id res chain seq x y z
N MET A 1 11.96 -6.54 -15.15
CA MET A 1 12.71 -5.30 -14.86
C MET A 1 13.75 -5.58 -13.79
N ASN A 2 15.03 -5.63 -14.15
CA ASN A 2 16.11 -5.81 -13.20
C ASN A 2 16.23 -4.53 -12.37
N ARG A 3 15.67 -4.51 -11.15
CA ARG A 3 15.79 -3.35 -10.26
C ARG A 3 17.22 -3.32 -9.76
N HIS A 4 18.07 -2.51 -10.39
CA HIS A 4 19.45 -2.30 -9.96
C HIS A 4 19.46 -1.96 -8.47
N LYS A 5 20.04 -2.85 -7.65
CA LYS A 5 20.18 -2.62 -6.21
C LYS A 5 21.35 -1.67 -6.01
N VAL A 6 21.10 -0.56 -5.31
CA VAL A 6 22.14 0.40 -4.89
C VAL A 6 22.44 0.16 -3.42
N ARG A 7 23.73 0.25 -3.04
CA ARG A 7 24.19 0.11 -1.65
C ARG A 7 24.13 1.45 -0.94
N LEU A 8 23.54 1.47 0.26
CA LEU A 8 23.57 2.60 1.19
C LEU A 8 24.53 2.25 2.35
N SER A 9 25.37 3.20 2.74
CA SER A 9 26.16 3.15 3.98
C SER A 9 25.65 4.24 4.92
N VAL A 10 25.55 3.93 6.20
CA VAL A 10 25.05 4.86 7.24
C VAL A 10 26.04 4.82 8.40
N ASP A 11 26.58 5.98 8.73
CA ASP A 11 27.39 6.15 9.93
C ASP A 11 26.46 6.35 11.13
N CYS A 12 26.75 5.65 12.22
CA CYS A 12 26.01 5.72 13.47
C CYS A 12 26.93 5.36 14.64
N THR A 13 26.56 5.81 15.83
CA THR A 13 27.19 5.42 17.09
C THR A 13 26.90 3.95 17.42
N GLU A 14 27.66 3.37 18.35
CA GLU A 14 27.43 1.99 18.81
C GLU A 14 26.05 1.82 19.45
N ASP A 15 25.62 2.81 20.23
CA ASP A 15 24.31 2.81 20.89
C ASP A 15 23.19 2.87 19.85
N GLU A 16 23.27 3.76 18.86
CA GLU A 16 22.29 3.85 17.77
C GLU A 16 22.21 2.53 17.01
N ARG A 17 23.36 1.93 16.67
CA ARG A 17 23.40 0.61 16.00
C ARG A 17 22.71 -0.47 16.83
N MET A 18 22.93 -0.48 18.15
CA MET A 18 22.31 -1.41 19.07
C MET A 18 20.78 -1.24 19.09
N TYR A 19 20.30 0.00 19.24
CA TYR A 19 18.87 0.30 19.22
C TYR A 19 18.22 -0.06 17.88
N ILE A 20 18.86 0.26 16.75
CA ILE A 20 18.38 -0.12 15.41
C ILE A 20 18.25 -1.64 15.29
N LYS A 21 19.24 -2.39 15.79
CA LYS A 21 19.21 -3.87 15.78
C LYS A 21 18.06 -4.42 16.62
N MET A 22 17.80 -3.85 17.80
CA MET A 22 16.69 -4.25 18.66
C MET A 22 15.33 -3.98 18.00
N LEU A 23 15.14 -2.81 17.38
CA LEU A 23 13.91 -2.47 16.67
C LEU A 23 13.67 -3.38 15.47
N ALA A 24 14.72 -3.64 14.67
CA ALA A 24 14.63 -4.55 13.54
C ALA A 24 14.25 -5.98 13.99
N ALA A 25 14.85 -6.48 15.08
CA ALA A 25 14.53 -7.79 15.64
C ALA A 25 13.08 -7.87 16.15
N LYS A 26 12.58 -6.82 16.83
CA LYS A 26 11.18 -6.72 17.27
C LYS A 26 10.19 -6.87 16.12
N GLU A 27 10.54 -6.33 14.95
CA GLU A 27 9.73 -6.42 13.72
C GLU A 27 10.04 -7.65 12.84
N LYS A 28 10.93 -8.55 13.27
CA LYS A 28 11.42 -9.71 12.49
C LYS A 28 12.00 -9.32 11.12
N LYS A 29 12.71 -8.19 11.07
CA LYS A 29 13.39 -7.66 9.87
C LYS A 29 14.89 -7.66 10.08
N THR A 30 15.65 -7.70 8.99
CA THR A 30 17.06 -7.29 9.00
C THR A 30 17.19 -5.78 9.20
N ILE A 31 18.37 -5.30 9.62
CA ILE A 31 18.64 -3.86 9.78
C ILE A 31 18.35 -3.10 8.48
N SER A 32 18.79 -3.64 7.33
CA SER A 32 18.57 -3.01 6.02
C SER A 32 17.08 -2.95 5.67
N GLU A 33 16.32 -4.01 5.91
CA GLU A 33 14.87 -4.03 5.67
C GLU A 33 14.13 -3.06 6.56
N PHE A 34 14.52 -2.99 7.85
CA PHE A 34 13.96 -2.05 8.80
C PHE A 34 14.19 -0.61 8.33
N LEU A 35 15.43 -0.21 8.07
CA LEU A 35 15.77 1.15 7.61
C LEU A 35 15.07 1.52 6.29
N ILE A 36 15.06 0.61 5.32
CA ILE A 36 14.36 0.85 4.03
C ILE A 36 12.85 0.95 4.25
N SER A 37 12.26 0.19 5.18
CA SER A 37 10.82 0.29 5.46
C SER A 37 10.43 1.65 6.05
N LEU A 38 11.26 2.22 6.92
CA LEU A 38 11.07 3.58 7.43
C LEU A 38 11.10 4.61 6.30
N ALA A 39 12.07 4.49 5.39
CA ALA A 39 12.19 5.39 4.25
C ALA A 39 11.01 5.25 3.28
N ARG A 40 10.58 4.01 2.98
CA ARG A 40 9.43 3.74 2.10
C ARG A 40 8.15 4.38 2.60
N ASN A 41 7.89 4.37 3.90
CA ASN A 41 6.71 5.02 4.48
C ASN A 41 6.66 6.54 4.22
N ARG A 42 7.80 7.16 3.87
CA ARG A 42 7.90 8.58 3.52
C ARG A 42 8.14 8.85 2.04
N MET A 43 8.53 7.83 1.28
CA MET A 43 8.63 7.95 -0.17
C MET A 43 7.24 8.23 -0.74
N PRO A 44 7.12 8.99 -1.83
CA PRO A 44 5.87 9.12 -2.56
C PRO A 44 5.33 7.74 -2.92
N GLN A 45 4.27 7.32 -2.24
CA GLN A 45 3.62 6.03 -2.45
C GLN A 45 2.68 6.16 -3.64
N GLY A 46 3.13 5.74 -4.81
CA GLY A 46 2.29 5.68 -6.01
C GLY A 46 1.72 7.03 -6.45
N LYS A 47 0.99 7.02 -7.57
CA LYS A 47 0.34 8.21 -8.10
C LYS A 47 -0.69 8.69 -7.08
N ILE A 48 -0.61 9.96 -6.68
CA ILE A 48 -1.70 10.62 -5.96
C ILE A 48 -2.95 10.47 -6.83
N PRO A 49 -4.08 9.93 -6.32
CA PRO A 49 -5.30 9.83 -7.11
C PRO A 49 -5.66 11.21 -7.65
N ASN A 50 -6.15 11.28 -8.89
CA ASN A 50 -6.56 12.56 -9.46
C ASN A 50 -7.75 13.13 -8.65
N LYS A 51 -8.12 14.39 -8.90
CA LYS A 51 -9.18 15.07 -8.13
C LYS A 51 -10.51 14.31 -8.15
N GLU A 52 -10.80 13.63 -9.24
CA GLU A 52 -12.02 12.83 -9.40
C GLU A 52 -12.00 11.61 -8.48
N THR A 53 -10.93 10.81 -8.51
CA THR A 53 -10.80 9.65 -7.63
C THR A 53 -10.79 10.05 -6.15
N GLN A 54 -10.14 11.16 -5.79
CA GLN A 54 -10.17 11.67 -4.41
C GLN A 54 -11.58 12.05 -3.94
N LYS A 55 -12.38 12.64 -4.85
CA LYS A 55 -13.77 12.99 -4.55
C LYS A 55 -14.61 11.74 -4.29
N ILE A 56 -14.49 10.72 -5.16
CA ILE A 56 -15.23 9.46 -4.99
C ILE A 56 -14.86 8.77 -3.68
N LEU A 57 -13.56 8.70 -3.34
CA LEU A 57 -13.12 8.12 -2.06
C LEU A 57 -13.75 8.82 -0.84
N ARG A 58 -13.83 10.15 -0.86
CA ARG A 58 -14.47 10.93 0.21
C ARG A 58 -15.97 10.67 0.29
N GLU A 59 -16.66 10.64 -0.85
CA GLU A 59 -18.10 10.34 -0.89
C GLU A 59 -18.39 8.95 -0.34
N THR A 60 -17.56 7.95 -0.69
CA THR A 60 -17.63 6.59 -0.14
C THR A 60 -17.45 6.57 1.38
N GLU A 61 -16.46 7.28 1.92
CA GLU A 61 -16.24 7.38 3.39
C GLU A 61 -17.42 8.03 4.12
N GLU A 62 -18.12 8.97 3.46
CA GLU A 62 -19.32 9.63 3.96
C GLU A 62 -20.61 8.81 3.75
N GLY A 63 -20.50 7.59 3.19
CA GLY A 63 -21.65 6.72 2.90
C GLY A 63 -22.52 7.20 1.73
N LYS A 64 -22.00 8.09 0.88
CA LYS A 64 -22.70 8.63 -0.29
C LYS A 64 -22.35 7.83 -1.54
N ASN A 65 -23.30 7.78 -2.49
CA ASN A 65 -23.11 7.13 -3.79
C ASN A 65 -22.70 5.65 -3.70
N LEU A 66 -23.12 4.97 -2.63
CA LEU A 66 -22.96 3.54 -2.44
C LEU A 66 -24.19 2.80 -2.95
N GLU A 67 -23.96 1.75 -3.74
CA GLU A 67 -25.00 0.82 -4.15
C GLU A 67 -24.76 -0.53 -3.47
N SER A 68 -25.80 -1.05 -2.82
CA SER A 68 -25.75 -2.34 -2.14
C SER A 68 -26.47 -3.38 -2.98
N HIS A 69 -25.91 -4.58 -3.04
CA HIS A 69 -26.49 -5.72 -3.73
C HIS A 69 -26.63 -6.89 -2.77
N GLU A 70 -27.71 -7.65 -2.91
CA GLU A 70 -28.00 -8.81 -2.04
C GLU A 70 -27.09 -10.00 -2.34
N SER A 71 -26.51 -10.06 -3.54
CA SER A 71 -25.60 -11.12 -3.96
C SER A 71 -24.56 -10.64 -4.97
N LEU A 72 -23.46 -11.41 -5.12
CA LEU A 72 -22.46 -11.17 -6.16
C LEU A 72 -23.06 -11.25 -7.57
N ARG A 73 -24.08 -12.11 -7.78
CA ARG A 73 -24.75 -12.23 -9.08
C ARG A 73 -25.48 -10.94 -9.45
N ASP A 74 -26.15 -10.32 -8.47
CA ASP A 74 -26.87 -9.07 -8.68
C ASP A 74 -25.91 -7.90 -8.92
N PHE A 75 -24.75 -7.90 -8.26
CA PHE A 75 -23.67 -6.95 -8.51
C PHE A 75 -23.14 -7.02 -9.96
N TRP A 76 -22.84 -8.22 -10.48
CA TRP A 76 -22.38 -8.34 -11.87
C TRP A 76 -23.45 -7.92 -12.87
N LYS A 77 -24.71 -8.28 -12.60
CA LYS A 77 -25.86 -7.87 -13.39
C LYS A 77 -26.04 -6.34 -13.40
N SER A 78 -25.89 -5.64 -12.27
CA SER A 78 -25.99 -4.18 -12.21
C SER A 78 -24.87 -3.49 -12.97
N MET A 79 -23.67 -4.09 -12.97
CA MET A 79 -22.52 -3.64 -13.76
C MET A 79 -22.66 -3.94 -15.27
N GLY A 80 -23.73 -4.62 -15.70
CA GLY A 80 -23.94 -5.01 -17.09
C GLY A 80 -22.97 -6.11 -17.58
N ILE A 81 -22.36 -6.84 -16.65
CA ILE A 81 -21.42 -7.92 -16.94
C ILE A 81 -22.15 -9.25 -16.76
N ASP A 82 -22.11 -10.11 -17.79
CA ASP A 82 -22.54 -11.50 -17.63
C ASP A 82 -21.41 -12.30 -16.96
N PRO A 83 -21.58 -12.78 -15.72
CA PRO A 83 -20.54 -13.53 -15.02
C PRO A 83 -20.24 -14.89 -15.66
N ASN A 84 -21.01 -15.32 -16.67
CA ASN A 84 -20.80 -16.56 -17.41
C ASN A 84 -20.51 -16.34 -18.90
N ALA A 85 -20.20 -15.11 -19.33
CA ALA A 85 -19.71 -14.90 -20.69
C ALA A 85 -18.36 -15.63 -20.86
N GLU A 86 -18.33 -16.67 -21.70
CA GLU A 86 -17.09 -17.27 -22.18
C GLU A 86 -16.45 -16.33 -23.22
N ASP A 87 -15.12 -16.15 -23.12
CA ASP A 87 -14.30 -15.36 -24.06
C ASP A 87 -14.29 -15.95 -25.49
#